data_AF-J5GE64-F1
#
_entry.id   AF-J5GE64-F1
#
_cell.length_a   1.000
_cell.length_b   1.000
_cell.length_c   1.000
_cell.angle_alpha   90.00
_cell.angle_beta   90.00
_cell.angle_gamma   90.00
#
_symmetry.space_group_name_H-M   'P 1'
#
loop_
_entity.id
_entity.type
_entity.pdbx_description
1 polymer ?
#
loop_
_entity_poly.entity_id
_entity_poly.type
_entity_poly.pdbx_seq_one_letter_code
_entity_poly.pdbx_strand_id
1 'polypeptide(L)'
;MLVIIKKEKTFQFSPVELQNIHRKLFEGVLNYAGRIRDYNITKNEWVLKGDTVLYASFDSIRATLDYDFSQEKNFSYKGLNIHEAIRHFAKFTSGIWQIHPFGEGNKRSTAVFIIKYLKIFGFTISNNTFTKSSWYFRSALVRANYNNLRAGIHATKWMRSTI
;
A
#
# COMPACT_ATOMS: atom_id res chain seq x y z
N MET A 1 9.33 -10.13 -14.59
CA MET A 1 10.66 -9.84 -14.02
C MET A 1 10.51 -9.49 -12.54
N LEU A 2 11.05 -10.33 -11.65
CA LEU A 2 11.13 -10.03 -10.21
C LEU A 2 12.34 -9.11 -9.98
N VAL A 3 12.12 -7.88 -9.52
CA VAL A 3 13.23 -7.01 -9.11
C VAL A 3 13.64 -7.40 -7.69
N ILE A 4 14.80 -8.02 -7.56
CA ILE A 4 15.44 -8.33 -6.28
C ILE A 4 16.11 -7.06 -5.79
N ILE A 5 15.53 -6.39 -4.79
CA ILE A 5 16.20 -5.28 -4.11
C ILE A 5 17.27 -5.88 -3.19
N LYS A 6 18.55 -5.67 -3.52
CA LYS A 6 19.71 -6.01 -2.67
C LYS A 6 19.57 -5.36 -1.28
N LYS A 7 20.25 -5.95 -0.28
CA LYS A 7 20.33 -5.48 1.12
C LYS A 7 20.79 -4.01 1.22
N GLU A 8 19.87 -3.07 1.06
CA GLU A 8 20.07 -1.68 1.48
C GLU A 8 19.91 -1.58 2.99
N LYS A 9 20.94 -1.04 3.67
CA LYS A 9 20.95 -0.80 5.12
C LYS A 9 20.21 0.47 5.52
N THR A 10 19.76 1.28 4.56
CA THR A 10 19.11 2.56 4.81
C THR A 10 17.65 2.49 4.37
N PHE A 11 16.74 2.67 5.33
CA PHE A 11 15.32 2.89 5.08
C PHE A 11 14.89 4.16 5.81
N GLN A 12 14.17 5.02 5.11
CA GLN A 12 13.55 6.20 5.70
C GLN A 12 12.04 6.03 5.64
N PHE A 13 11.37 6.16 6.77
CA PHE A 13 9.91 6.17 6.79
C PHE A 13 9.38 7.52 6.25
N SER A 14 9.18 7.62 4.93
CA SER A 14 8.70 8.84 4.27
C SER A 14 7.99 8.58 2.92
N PRO A 15 7.14 9.51 2.44
CA PRO A 15 6.59 9.46 1.08
C PRO A 15 7.65 9.49 -0.03
N VAL A 16 8.82 10.08 0.25
CA VAL A 16 9.95 10.09 -0.67
C VAL A 16 10.54 8.68 -0.83
N GLU A 17 10.64 7.91 0.25
CA GLU A 17 11.10 6.52 0.16
C GLU A 17 10.13 5.66 -0.68
N LEU A 18 8.82 5.88 -0.58
CA LEU A 18 7.85 5.21 -1.44
C LEU A 18 8.07 5.51 -2.94
N GLN A 19 8.36 6.78 -3.28
CA GLN A 19 8.73 7.19 -4.64
C GLN A 19 10.06 6.58 -5.09
N ASN A 20 11.07 6.53 -4.20
CA ASN A 20 12.37 5.93 -4.50
C ASN A 20 12.25 4.42 -4.74
N ILE A 21 11.45 3.73 -3.95
CA ILE A 21 11.12 2.31 -4.17
C ILE A 21 10.45 2.14 -5.54
N HIS A 22 9.46 2.97 -5.86
CA HIS A 22 8.81 2.92 -7.18
C HIS A 22 9.82 3.18 -8.31
N ARG A 23 10.72 4.15 -8.16
CA ARG A 23 11.79 4.39 -9.14
C ARG A 23 12.66 3.15 -9.33
N LYS A 24 13.24 2.61 -8.27
CA LYS A 24 14.14 1.44 -8.32
C LYS A 24 13.48 0.19 -8.91
N LEU A 25 12.19 0.01 -8.68
CA LEU A 25 11.44 -1.15 -9.19
C LEU A 25 11.13 -1.05 -10.69
N PHE A 26 11.04 0.16 -11.23
CA PHE A 26 10.45 0.40 -12.55
C PHE A 26 11.30 1.28 -13.47
N GLU A 27 12.48 1.70 -13.04
CA GLU A 27 13.47 2.37 -13.89
C GLU A 27 13.84 1.46 -15.07
N GLY A 28 13.83 2.03 -16.28
CA GLY A 28 13.99 1.28 -17.53
C GLY A 28 12.77 0.42 -17.94
N VAL A 29 11.69 0.41 -17.16
CA VAL A 29 10.43 -0.30 -17.46
C VAL A 29 9.27 0.67 -17.69
N LEU A 30 9.17 1.72 -16.87
CA LEU A 30 8.18 2.79 -16.97
C LEU A 30 8.88 4.14 -17.17
N ASN A 31 8.49 4.91 -18.19
CA ASN A 31 9.06 6.23 -18.46
C ASN A 31 8.80 7.26 -17.35
N TYR A 32 7.89 6.95 -16.43
CA TYR A 32 7.50 7.75 -15.28
C TYR A 32 7.89 7.12 -13.93
N ALA A 33 8.90 6.23 -13.92
CA ALA A 33 9.38 5.58 -12.70
C ALA A 33 9.69 6.60 -11.59
N GLY A 34 9.10 6.37 -10.41
CA GLY A 34 9.19 7.27 -9.25
C GLY A 34 8.40 8.59 -9.32
N ARG A 35 7.67 8.88 -10.41
CA ARG A 35 6.87 10.12 -10.54
C ARG A 35 5.44 9.90 -10.04
N ILE A 36 4.97 10.80 -9.17
CA ILE A 36 3.56 10.87 -8.78
C ILE A 36 2.72 11.25 -10.01
N ARG A 37 1.55 10.62 -10.18
CA ARG A 37 0.64 10.93 -11.29
C ARG A 37 0.03 12.32 -11.13
N ASP A 38 -0.21 12.98 -12.26
CA ASP A 38 -0.81 14.31 -12.40
C ASP A 38 -2.21 14.25 -13.03
N TYR A 39 -2.84 13.07 -12.99
CA TYR A 39 -4.18 12.83 -13.53
C TYR A 39 -5.00 11.91 -12.61
N ASN A 40 -6.32 12.06 -12.65
CA ASN A 40 -7.24 11.21 -11.89
C ASN A 40 -7.39 9.82 -12.53
N ILE A 41 -7.69 8.82 -11.72
CA ILE A 41 -7.83 7.43 -12.16
C ILE A 41 -9.13 6.81 -11.66
N THR A 42 -9.64 5.89 -12.45
CA THR A 42 -10.68 4.93 -12.08
C THR A 42 -10.19 3.56 -12.49
N LYS A 43 -10.40 2.54 -11.65
CA LYS A 43 -9.98 1.17 -11.98
C LYS A 43 -11.09 0.20 -11.62
N ASN A 44 -11.53 -0.56 -12.62
CA ASN A 44 -12.45 -1.66 -12.39
C ASN A 44 -11.73 -2.74 -11.56
N GLU A 45 -12.30 -3.09 -10.41
CA GLU A 45 -11.78 -4.13 -9.56
C GLU A 45 -12.67 -5.38 -9.68
N TRP A 46 -12.09 -6.46 -10.20
CA TRP A 46 -12.78 -7.73 -10.43
C TRP A 46 -13.43 -8.29 -9.14
N VAL A 47 -12.77 -8.09 -7.99
CA VAL A 47 -13.28 -8.50 -6.67
C VAL A 47 -14.55 -7.73 -6.27
N LEU A 48 -14.79 -6.58 -6.88
CA LEU A 48 -16.00 -5.78 -6.71
C LEU A 48 -16.98 -5.95 -7.88
N LYS A 49 -16.83 -7.01 -8.69
CA LYS A 49 -17.67 -7.30 -9.85
C LYS A 49 -17.78 -6.12 -10.84
N GLY A 50 -16.68 -5.39 -11.01
CA GLY A 50 -16.61 -4.25 -11.94
C GLY A 50 -16.72 -2.88 -11.28
N ASP A 51 -17.05 -2.80 -9.99
CA ASP A 51 -17.02 -1.53 -9.24
C ASP A 51 -15.58 -1.07 -8.94
N THR A 52 -15.43 0.17 -8.50
CA THR A 52 -14.14 0.84 -8.24
C THR A 52 -14.02 1.27 -6.79
N VAL A 53 -12.77 1.29 -6.30
CA VAL A 53 -12.43 2.07 -5.11
C VAL A 53 -12.26 3.53 -5.50
N LEU A 54 -12.55 4.44 -4.56
CA LEU A 54 -12.22 5.86 -4.72
C LEU A 54 -10.74 6.06 -4.36
N TYR A 55 -9.98 6.55 -5.34
CA TYR A 55 -8.58 6.92 -5.19
C TYR A 55 -8.44 8.43 -4.93
N ALA A 56 -7.32 8.86 -4.36
CA ALA A 56 -7.06 10.29 -4.15
C ALA A 56 -7.07 11.07 -5.48
N SER A 57 -7.57 12.30 -5.46
CA SER A 57 -7.42 13.20 -6.62
C SER A 57 -5.95 13.53 -6.83
N PHE A 58 -5.51 13.72 -8.07
CA PHE A 58 -4.07 13.85 -8.37
C PHE A 58 -3.40 15.03 -7.65
N ASP A 59 -4.14 16.13 -7.50
CA ASP A 59 -3.75 17.36 -6.83
C ASP A 59 -3.65 17.21 -5.30
N SER A 60 -4.32 16.23 -4.71
CA SER A 60 -4.26 15.97 -3.27
C SER A 60 -3.24 14.90 -2.86
N ILE A 61 -2.73 14.08 -3.79
CA ILE A 61 -1.89 12.91 -3.49
C ILE A 61 -0.77 13.23 -2.49
N ARG A 62 -0.02 14.31 -2.72
CA ARG A 62 1.13 14.64 -1.88
C ARG A 62 0.69 15.03 -0.47
N ALA A 63 -0.32 15.88 -0.35
CA ALA A 63 -0.86 16.27 0.95
C ALA A 63 -1.44 15.07 1.72
N THR A 64 -2.14 14.15 1.03
CA THR A 64 -2.68 12.94 1.65
C THR A 64 -1.57 11.98 2.10
N LEU A 65 -0.52 11.78 1.30
CA LEU A 65 0.64 10.98 1.72
C LEU A 65 1.33 11.60 2.94
N ASP A 66 1.57 12.91 2.92
CA ASP A 66 2.22 13.60 4.03
C ASP A 66 1.39 13.49 5.31
N TYR A 67 0.07 13.63 5.21
CA TYR A 67 -0.85 13.42 6.32
C TYR A 67 -0.77 11.99 6.85
N ASP A 68 -0.99 10.97 6.03
CA ASP A 68 -1.02 9.57 6.47
C ASP A 68 0.30 9.12 7.09
N PHE A 69 1.44 9.49 6.50
CA PHE A 69 2.75 9.21 7.06
C PHE A 69 2.99 9.96 8.37
N SER A 70 2.50 11.20 8.51
CA SER A 70 2.59 11.93 9.78
C SER A 70 1.79 11.24 10.90
N GLN A 71 0.59 10.74 10.59
CA GLN A 71 -0.26 10.04 11.56
C GLN A 71 0.40 8.73 12.01
N GLU A 72 0.93 7.94 11.07
CA GLU A 72 1.65 6.70 11.39
C GLU A 72 2.91 6.97 12.21
N LYS A 73 3.68 8.01 11.87
CA LYS A 73 4.89 8.38 12.63
C LYS A 73 4.59 8.78 14.08
N ASN A 74 3.43 9.39 14.31
CA ASN A 74 2.97 9.81 15.64
C ASN A 74 2.27 8.68 16.41
N PHE A 75 1.99 7.55 15.77
CA PHE A 75 1.35 6.42 16.41
C PHE A 75 2.33 5.65 17.30
N SER A 76 1.90 5.34 18.52
CA SER A 76 2.69 4.55 19.47
C SER A 76 2.28 3.08 19.44
N TYR A 77 3.24 2.21 19.13
CA TYR A 77 3.09 0.75 19.22
C TYR A 77 3.28 0.21 20.65
N LYS A 78 3.62 1.07 21.63
CA LYS A 78 3.90 0.65 23.01
C LYS A 78 2.64 0.06 23.65
N GLY A 79 2.78 -1.13 24.24
CA GLY A 79 1.71 -1.81 24.98
C GLY A 79 0.68 -2.53 24.10
N LEU A 80 0.80 -2.47 22.77
CA LEU A 80 -0.03 -3.24 21.87
C LEU A 80 0.40 -4.70 21.84
N ASN A 81 -0.56 -5.62 21.77
CA ASN A 81 -0.28 -6.99 21.40
C ASN A 81 -0.02 -7.12 19.88
N ILE A 82 0.51 -8.27 19.47
CA ILE A 82 0.88 -8.52 18.08
C ILE A 82 -0.30 -8.38 17.10
N HIS A 83 -1.51 -8.77 17.51
CA HIS A 83 -2.69 -8.66 16.66
C HIS A 83 -3.15 -7.22 16.48
N GLU A 84 -3.02 -6.38 17.51
CA GLU A 84 -3.29 -4.94 17.45
C GLU A 84 -2.30 -4.22 16.54
N ALA A 85 -1.01 -4.52 16.68
CA ALA A 85 0.02 -3.98 15.80
C ALA A 85 -0.23 -4.37 14.34
N ILE A 86 -0.52 -5.66 14.06
CA ILE A 86 -0.84 -6.14 12.71
C ILE A 86 -2.08 -5.44 12.14
N ARG A 87 -3.12 -5.21 12.95
CA ARG A 87 -4.30 -4.44 12.52
C ARG A 87 -3.92 -3.03 12.10
N HIS A 88 -3.09 -2.37 12.89
CA HIS A 88 -2.66 -1.00 12.60
C HIS A 88 -1.86 -0.96 11.29
N PHE A 89 -0.87 -1.84 11.14
CA PHE A 89 -0.10 -1.98 9.91
C PHE A 89 -0.98 -2.25 8.69
N ALA A 90 -2.00 -3.11 8.82
CA ALA A 90 -2.92 -3.40 7.73
C ALA A 90 -3.72 -2.16 7.31
N LYS A 91 -4.20 -1.36 8.27
CA LYS A 91 -4.92 -0.10 8.02
C LYS A 91 -4.02 0.94 7.32
N PHE A 92 -2.81 1.13 7.82
CA PHE A 92 -1.84 2.03 7.22
C PHE A 92 -1.47 1.60 5.79
N THR A 93 -1.24 0.30 5.60
CA THR A 93 -0.95 -0.29 4.29
C THR A 93 -2.08 -0.06 3.29
N SER A 94 -3.34 -0.26 3.71
CA SER A 94 -4.50 -0.06 2.84
C SER A 94 -4.70 1.41 2.49
N GLY A 95 -4.45 2.33 3.43
CA GLY A 95 -4.52 3.79 3.21
C GLY A 95 -3.53 4.26 2.15
N ILE A 96 -2.24 3.91 2.30
CA ILE A 96 -1.22 4.25 1.29
C ILE A 96 -1.59 3.71 -0.09
N TRP A 97 -2.06 2.46 -0.14
CA TRP A 97 -2.46 1.88 -1.42
C TRP A 97 -3.66 2.61 -2.03
N GLN A 98 -4.65 3.02 -1.23
CA GLN A 98 -5.83 3.75 -1.70
C GLN A 98 -5.49 5.13 -2.27
N ILE A 99 -4.48 5.82 -1.74
CA ILE A 99 -4.01 7.08 -2.34
C ILE A 99 -3.57 6.85 -3.80
N HIS A 100 -2.98 5.69 -4.05
CA HIS A 100 -2.60 5.18 -5.38
C HIS A 100 -1.78 6.22 -6.17
N PRO A 101 -0.61 6.63 -5.65
CA PRO A 101 0.12 7.82 -6.10
C PRO A 101 0.73 7.70 -7.51
N PHE A 102 0.87 6.51 -8.06
CA PHE A 102 1.51 6.28 -9.35
C PHE A 102 0.48 5.84 -10.42
N GLY A 103 0.78 6.01 -11.71
CA GLY A 103 -0.08 5.49 -12.78
C GLY A 103 -0.18 3.94 -12.75
N GLU A 104 0.98 3.31 -12.56
CA GLU A 104 1.16 1.85 -12.43
C GLU A 104 2.11 1.51 -11.28
N GLY A 105 2.30 0.23 -10.97
CA GLY A 105 3.29 -0.20 -9.99
C GLY A 105 2.93 -0.05 -8.50
N ASN A 106 1.84 0.66 -8.14
CA ASN A 106 1.43 0.92 -6.74
C ASN A 106 1.47 -0.30 -5.83
N LYS A 107 0.85 -1.43 -6.23
CA LYS A 107 0.82 -2.65 -5.40
C LYS A 107 2.22 -3.16 -5.04
N ARG A 108 3.15 -3.19 -6.00
CA ARG A 108 4.52 -3.69 -5.76
C ARG A 108 5.31 -2.71 -4.90
N SER A 109 5.18 -1.40 -5.16
CA SER A 109 5.83 -0.38 -4.36
C SER A 109 5.35 -0.37 -2.91
N THR A 110 4.03 -0.42 -2.68
CA THR A 110 3.45 -0.52 -1.33
C THR A 110 3.91 -1.80 -0.63
N ALA A 111 3.89 -2.95 -1.30
CA ALA A 111 4.36 -4.21 -0.71
C ALA A 111 5.82 -4.11 -0.25
N VAL A 112 6.71 -3.63 -1.12
CA VAL A 112 8.14 -3.46 -0.78
C VAL A 112 8.34 -2.46 0.35
N PHE A 113 7.62 -1.34 0.33
CA PHE A 113 7.68 -0.34 1.40
C PHE A 113 7.28 -0.96 2.74
N ILE A 114 6.17 -1.69 2.80
CA ILE A 114 5.68 -2.32 4.04
C ILE A 114 6.61 -3.43 4.52
N ILE A 115 7.21 -4.23 3.63
CA ILE A 115 8.24 -5.21 4.03
C ILE A 115 9.42 -4.52 4.70
N LYS A 116 9.92 -3.41 4.11
CA LYS A 116 11.03 -2.65 4.68
C LYS A 116 10.63 -2.01 6.01
N TYR A 117 9.41 -1.48 6.11
CA TYR A 117 8.89 -0.87 7.33
C TYR A 117 8.75 -1.88 8.47
N LEU A 118 8.12 -3.03 8.23
CA LEU A 118 7.93 -4.09 9.23
C LEU A 118 9.27 -4.66 9.74
N LYS A 119 10.32 -4.68 8.92
CA LYS A 119 11.66 -5.09 9.36
C LYS A 119 12.24 -4.18 10.45
N ILE A 120 11.86 -2.90 10.49
CA ILE A 120 12.28 -1.98 11.58
C ILE A 120 11.71 -2.43 12.92
N PHE A 121 10.50 -2.99 12.91
CA PHE A 121 9.84 -3.55 14.09
C PHE A 121 10.28 -5.00 14.41
N GLY A 122 11.32 -5.51 13.76
CA GLY A 122 11.87 -6.84 14.03
C GLY A 122 11.14 -8.00 13.37
N PHE A 123 10.17 -7.75 12.49
CA PHE A 123 9.48 -8.82 11.76
C PHE A 123 10.40 -9.46 10.72
N THR A 124 10.44 -10.79 10.70
CA THR A 124 11.12 -11.55 9.66
C THR A 124 10.17 -11.85 8.52
N ILE A 125 10.23 -11.05 7.45
CA ILE A 125 9.34 -11.18 6.28
C ILE A 125 10.17 -11.39 5.02
N SER A 126 9.83 -12.44 4.28
CA SER A 126 10.42 -12.75 2.98
C SER A 126 9.64 -12.09 1.83
N ASN A 127 10.34 -11.66 0.78
CA ASN A 127 9.68 -11.18 -0.45
C ASN A 127 8.85 -12.29 -1.13
N ASN A 128 9.19 -13.56 -0.89
CA ASN A 128 8.47 -14.71 -1.44
C ASN A 128 7.05 -14.81 -0.88
N THR A 129 6.81 -14.34 0.35
CA THR A 129 5.49 -14.31 0.98
C THR A 129 4.50 -13.48 0.15
N PHE A 130 4.91 -12.29 -0.31
CA PHE A 130 4.07 -11.45 -1.15
C PHE A 130 3.85 -12.01 -2.56
N THR A 131 4.83 -12.71 -3.11
CA THR A 131 4.71 -13.29 -4.45
C THR A 131 3.66 -14.39 -4.46
N LYS A 132 3.71 -15.30 -3.48
CA LYS A 132 2.76 -16.41 -3.32
C LYS A 132 1.34 -15.93 -3.01
N SER A 133 1.20 -14.79 -2.33
CA SER A 133 -0.08 -14.23 -1.91
C SER A 133 -0.48 -12.97 -2.67
N SER A 134 0.09 -12.70 -3.85
CA SER A 134 -0.08 -11.43 -4.56
C SER A 134 -1.53 -11.14 -4.95
N TRP A 135 -2.28 -12.18 -5.34
CA TRP A 135 -3.71 -12.10 -5.60
C TRP A 135 -4.49 -11.73 -4.36
N TYR A 136 -4.27 -12.48 -3.27
CA TYR A 136 -4.91 -12.23 -1.98
C TYR A 136 -4.61 -10.81 -1.47
N PHE A 137 -3.35 -10.38 -1.52
CA PHE A 137 -2.93 -9.06 -1.10
C PHE A 137 -3.67 -7.97 -1.88
N ARG A 138 -3.78 -8.11 -3.22
CA ARG A 138 -4.58 -7.17 -4.03
C ARG A 138 -6.04 -7.14 -3.58
N SER A 139 -6.70 -8.30 -3.50
CA SER A 139 -8.13 -8.38 -3.15
C SER A 139 -8.40 -7.76 -1.78
N ALA A 140 -7.52 -8.03 -0.83
CA ALA A 140 -7.62 -7.52 0.52
C ALA A 140 -7.48 -5.99 0.58
N LEU A 141 -6.55 -5.41 -0.18
CA LEU A 141 -6.40 -3.96 -0.30
C LEU A 141 -7.64 -3.28 -0.89
N VAL A 142 -8.21 -3.89 -1.93
CA VAL A 142 -9.46 -3.39 -2.54
C VAL A 142 -10.60 -3.44 -1.53
N ARG A 143 -10.79 -4.59 -0.85
CA ARG A 143 -11.90 -4.79 0.08
C ARG A 143 -11.78 -3.96 1.36
N ALA A 144 -10.56 -3.65 1.79
CA ALA A 144 -10.29 -2.75 2.92
C ALA A 144 -10.69 -1.30 2.63
N ASN A 145 -10.83 -0.91 1.35
CA ASN A 145 -11.08 0.48 0.94
C ASN A 145 -12.41 0.69 0.20
N TYR A 146 -13.29 -0.32 0.16
CA TYR A 146 -14.57 -0.24 -0.53
C TYR A 146 -15.75 -0.15 0.45
N ASN A 147 -16.60 0.85 0.25
CA ASN A 147 -17.87 1.04 0.95
C ASN A 147 -19.00 1.18 -0.07
N ASN A 148 -20.14 0.56 0.21
CA ASN A 148 -21.40 0.79 -0.48
C ASN A 148 -22.53 0.65 0.54
N LEU A 149 -22.87 1.77 1.17
CA LEU A 149 -23.85 1.82 2.27
C LEU A 149 -25.23 1.33 1.84
N ARG A 150 -25.64 1.64 0.61
CA ARG A 150 -26.93 1.20 0.05
C ARG A 150 -27.00 -0.32 -0.07
N ALA A 151 -25.87 -0.97 -0.35
CA ALA A 151 -25.75 -2.43 -0.40
C ALA A 151 -25.38 -3.07 0.95
N GLY A 152 -25.32 -2.30 2.05
CA GLY A 152 -24.88 -2.77 3.36
C GLY A 152 -23.40 -3.18 3.41
N ILE A 153 -22.59 -2.71 2.46
CA ILE A 153 -21.18 -3.05 2.35
C ILE A 153 -20.33 -1.98 3.05
N HIS A 154 -19.51 -2.43 3.99
CA HIS A 154 -18.55 -1.59 4.69
C HIS A 154 -17.12 -2.04 4.40
N ALA A 155 -16.21 -1.08 4.40
CA ALA A 155 -14.77 -1.30 4.35
C ALA A 155 -14.38 -2.23 5.51
N THR A 156 -13.75 -3.34 5.17
CA THR A 156 -13.37 -4.33 6.18
C THR A 156 -12.17 -3.83 6.97
N LYS A 157 -12.27 -3.81 8.31
CA LYS A 157 -11.13 -3.55 9.21
C LYS A 157 -10.08 -4.67 9.21
N TRP A 158 -10.26 -5.71 8.40
CA TRP A 158 -9.47 -6.93 8.37
C TRP A 158 -9.29 -7.42 6.94
N MET A 159 -8.07 -7.78 6.55
CA MET A 159 -7.83 -8.57 5.36
C MET A 159 -8.32 -10.01 5.63
N ARG A 160 -9.52 -10.37 5.15
CA ARG A 160 -10.02 -11.76 5.18
C ARG A 160 -9.78 -12.44 3.84
N SER A 161 -9.35 -13.70 3.88
CA SER A 161 -9.06 -14.57 2.73
C SER A 161 -10.27 -15.18 2.04
N THR A 162 -11.48 -14.84 2.46
CA THR A 162 -12.69 -15.44 1.91
C THR A 162 -13.41 -14.48 0.97
N ILE A 163 -13.26 -14.78 -0.32
CA ILE A 163 -14.35 -14.79 -1.30
C ILE A 163 -14.60 -16.27 -1.59
#